data_AF-A0A5B6YMJ7-F1
#
_entry.id   AF-A0A5B6YMJ7-F1
#
_cell.length_a   1.000
_cell.length_b   1.000
_cell.length_c   1.000
_cell.angle_alpha   90.00
_cell.angle_beta   90.00
_cell.angle_gamma   90.00
#
_symmetry.space_group_name_H-M   'P 1'
#
loop_
_entity.id
_entity.type
_entity.pdbx_description
1 polymer ?
#
loop_
_entity_poly.entity_id
_entity_poly.type
_entity_poly.pdbx_seq_one_letter_code
_entity_poly.pdbx_strand_id
1 'polypeptide(L)'
;MYQVRTQKAAVEFFWIGGQQLNNSYDRYPEFEVEAYPGFPEKELVYWEHNFLWSLNQYEHLDKPLVVWDVIAALMAFKQSSPKYVEHILNKWLVSYLGSQLGLSTAKILSHASRFLSNITSRQLHLLNIISRRLVLTKLKADKINSKQQNLEGLCDAEEELPLWMELLLSSERELRERLVGFSFSVVLSLVSHSLTNYCKFGYWHPVGLAQMEQWVSLNHDHLQDHLKLLASEVGKLDKSRLSSRCEYAAEEHCSYCSASVPFESTEAAFCRGVKCDDGVGQSHKLGRCAVSMQVCPTTPLWFCVCCQRWASKLAPHTLFTMSKYPSDIKSSTDSSTLEVFTIPFCPFCGILLQRLQPEFLLSASPV
;
A
#
# COMPACT_ATOMS: atom_id res chain seq x y z
N MET A 1 23.22 15.83 -1.33
CA MET A 1 22.18 15.61 -2.37
C MET A 1 20.75 15.56 -1.79
N TYR A 2 20.47 14.75 -0.75
CA TYR A 2 19.15 14.72 -0.08
C TYR A 2 18.73 16.07 0.51
N GLN A 3 19.65 16.76 1.19
CA GLN A 3 19.41 18.08 1.78
C GLN A 3 19.02 19.16 0.75
N VAL A 4 19.62 19.10 -0.44
CA VAL A 4 19.33 20.04 -1.55
C VAL A 4 17.95 19.77 -2.17
N ARG A 5 17.52 18.50 -2.21
CA ARG A 5 16.15 18.13 -2.66
C ARG A 5 15.10 18.57 -1.64
N THR A 6 15.36 18.39 -0.35
CA THR A 6 14.46 18.86 0.73
C THR A 6 14.33 20.39 0.73
N GLN A 7 15.42 21.11 0.45
CA GLN A 7 15.41 22.58 0.35
C GLN A 7 14.66 23.08 -0.89
N LYS A 8 14.84 22.45 -2.06
CA LYS A 8 14.10 22.81 -3.27
C LYS A 8 12.60 22.54 -3.12
N ALA A 9 12.24 21.44 -2.49
CA ALA A 9 10.85 21.02 -2.30
C ALA A 9 10.13 21.84 -1.22
N ALA A 10 10.82 22.23 -0.14
CA ALA A 10 10.31 23.21 0.82
C ALA A 10 10.03 24.55 0.13
N VAL A 11 10.92 25.00 -0.78
CA VAL A 11 10.71 26.23 -1.56
C VAL A 11 9.49 26.09 -2.50
N GLU A 12 9.30 24.96 -3.17
CA GLU A 12 8.13 24.73 -4.04
C GLU A 12 6.81 24.69 -3.23
N PHE A 13 6.80 24.08 -2.04
CA PHE A 13 5.63 24.06 -1.16
C PHE A 13 5.32 25.44 -0.54
N PHE A 14 6.35 26.20 -0.13
CA PHE A 14 6.19 27.61 0.27
C PHE A 14 5.77 28.51 -0.90
N TRP A 15 6.17 28.19 -2.13
CA TRP A 15 5.79 28.95 -3.33
C TRP A 15 4.32 28.74 -3.70
N ILE A 16 3.79 27.51 -3.51
CA ILE A 16 2.34 27.25 -3.59
C ILE A 16 1.60 27.94 -2.43
N GLY A 17 2.19 27.93 -1.22
CA GLY A 17 1.68 28.67 -0.06
C GLY A 17 1.62 30.20 -0.23
N GLY A 18 2.52 30.76 -1.04
CA GLY A 18 2.62 32.20 -1.30
C GLY A 18 1.80 32.70 -2.49
N GLN A 19 1.20 31.82 -3.30
CA GLN A 19 0.28 32.24 -4.35
C GLN A 19 -1.08 32.55 -3.74
N GLN A 20 -1.37 33.85 -3.56
CA GLN A 20 -2.72 34.36 -3.39
C GLN A 20 -3.60 33.95 -4.59
N LEU A 21 -4.13 32.72 -4.59
CA LEU A 21 -5.25 32.38 -5.45
C LEU A 21 -6.48 33.05 -4.84
N ASN A 22 -6.83 34.21 -5.40
CA ASN A 22 -8.13 34.86 -5.22
C ASN A 22 -9.23 33.95 -5.77
N ASN A 23 -9.56 32.87 -5.07
CA ASN A 23 -10.73 32.05 -5.37
C ASN A 23 -11.87 32.46 -4.45
N SER A 24 -12.99 32.83 -5.06
CA SER A 24 -14.23 33.25 -4.43
C SER A 24 -14.65 32.26 -3.34
N TYR A 25 -14.79 32.78 -2.13
CA TYR A 25 -15.12 32.06 -0.92
C TYR A 25 -16.54 31.47 -0.95
N ASP A 26 -16.68 30.15 -1.05
CA ASP A 26 -17.80 29.46 -0.41
C ASP A 26 -17.37 29.16 1.02
N ARG A 27 -17.74 30.08 1.92
CA ARG A 27 -17.52 29.97 3.36
C ARG A 27 -18.45 28.86 3.87
N TYR A 28 -17.93 27.65 4.08
CA TYR A 28 -18.66 26.62 4.83
C TYR A 28 -18.81 27.11 6.30
N PRO A 29 -20.02 27.39 6.81
CA PRO A 29 -20.19 28.17 8.04
C PRO A 29 -19.95 27.42 9.36
N GLU A 30 -19.65 26.12 9.34
CA GLU A 30 -19.86 25.28 10.53
C GLU A 30 -18.61 24.95 11.36
N PHE A 31 -17.43 25.45 11.00
CA PHE A 31 -16.23 25.21 11.80
C PHE A 31 -15.42 26.50 11.90
N GLU A 32 -15.71 27.29 12.93
CA GLU A 32 -14.84 28.39 13.35
C GLU A 32 -13.45 27.81 13.65
N VAL A 33 -12.47 28.18 12.83
CA VAL A 33 -11.06 27.91 13.13
C VAL A 33 -10.71 28.88 14.25
N GLU A 34 -10.89 28.47 15.51
CA GLU A 34 -10.44 29.26 16.66
C GLU A 34 -8.99 29.68 16.40
N ALA A 35 -8.71 30.99 16.52
CA ALA A 35 -7.41 31.56 16.26
C ALA A 35 -6.36 30.87 17.15
N TYR A 36 -5.51 30.05 16.54
CA TYR A 36 -4.46 29.33 17.26
C TYR A 36 -3.32 30.31 17.62
N PRO A 37 -2.73 30.22 18.83
CA PRO A 37 -1.64 31.08 19.22
C PRO A 37 -0.42 30.82 18.32
N GLY A 38 -0.06 31.82 17.51
CA GLY A 38 1.15 31.82 16.67
C GLY A 38 0.93 31.94 15.16
N PHE A 39 -0.31 31.80 14.66
CA PHE A 39 -0.63 31.98 13.23
C PHE A 39 -1.89 32.83 13.03
N PRO A 40 -1.90 33.80 12.10
CA PRO A 40 -3.12 34.47 11.70
C PRO A 40 -4.15 33.48 11.14
N GLU A 41 -5.42 33.59 11.55
CA GLU A 41 -6.52 32.72 11.11
C GLU A 41 -6.60 32.60 9.57
N LYS A 42 -6.36 33.72 8.87
CA LYS A 42 -6.31 33.76 7.39
C LYS A 42 -5.25 32.81 6.82
N GLU A 43 -4.07 32.72 7.44
CA GLU A 43 -3.00 31.81 6.97
C GLU A 43 -3.37 30.35 7.16
N LEU A 44 -4.05 30.00 8.25
CA LEU A 44 -4.52 28.62 8.49
C LEU A 44 -5.56 28.17 7.46
N VAL A 45 -6.43 29.07 7.00
CA VAL A 45 -7.38 28.77 5.93
C VAL A 45 -6.66 28.49 4.61
N TYR A 46 -5.62 29.26 4.28
CA TYR A 46 -4.81 29.01 3.08
C TYR A 46 -4.04 27.69 3.15
N TRP A 47 -3.42 27.40 4.30
CA TRP A 47 -2.76 26.12 4.53
C TRP A 47 -3.74 24.95 4.38
N GLU A 48 -4.94 25.06 4.94
CA GLU A 48 -5.98 24.03 4.84
C GLU A 48 -6.32 23.76 3.38
N HIS A 49 -6.60 24.82 2.61
CA HIS A 49 -6.89 24.72 1.18
C HIS A 49 -5.74 24.06 0.41
N ASN A 50 -4.49 24.47 0.68
CA ASN A 50 -3.31 23.93 0.01
C ASN A 50 -3.08 22.46 0.33
N PHE A 51 -3.30 22.03 1.58
CA PHE A 51 -3.23 20.63 1.96
C PHE A 51 -4.27 19.80 1.21
N LEU A 52 -5.55 20.21 1.28
CA LEU A 52 -6.64 19.49 0.64
C LEU A 52 -6.49 19.45 -0.88
N TRP A 53 -6.13 20.57 -1.51
CA TRP A 53 -5.87 20.65 -2.94
C TRP A 53 -4.73 19.73 -3.34
N SER A 54 -3.59 19.79 -2.64
CA SER A 54 -2.42 18.96 -2.94
C SER A 54 -2.73 17.48 -2.80
N LEU A 55 -3.44 17.08 -1.74
CA LEU A 55 -3.83 15.68 -1.54
C LEU A 55 -4.74 15.16 -2.66
N ASN A 56 -5.66 15.99 -3.15
CA ASN A 56 -6.53 15.64 -4.28
C ASN A 56 -5.78 15.53 -5.62
N GLN A 57 -4.63 16.20 -5.79
CA GLN A 57 -3.84 16.11 -7.02
C GLN A 57 -3.23 14.71 -7.25
N TYR A 58 -3.10 13.89 -6.21
CA TYR A 58 -2.47 12.57 -6.32
C TYR A 58 -3.38 11.49 -6.93
N GLU A 59 -4.64 11.81 -7.22
CA GLU A 59 -5.53 10.96 -8.01
C GLU A 59 -5.11 10.87 -9.48
N HIS A 60 -4.38 11.87 -10.00
CA HIS A 60 -3.94 11.87 -11.39
C HIS A 60 -2.96 10.73 -11.67
N LEU A 61 -3.31 9.88 -12.65
CA LEU A 61 -2.58 8.63 -12.96
C LEU A 61 -1.13 8.87 -13.41
N ASP A 62 -0.89 9.99 -14.09
CA ASP A 62 0.41 10.34 -14.67
C ASP A 62 1.39 10.95 -13.66
N LYS A 63 0.91 11.34 -12.47
CA LYS A 63 1.74 11.96 -11.43
C LYS A 63 2.28 10.90 -10.47
N PRO A 64 3.60 10.82 -10.23
CA PRO A 64 4.15 9.94 -9.20
C PRO A 64 3.67 10.38 -7.81
N LEU A 65 3.46 9.43 -6.91
CA LEU A 65 3.10 9.69 -5.51
C LEU A 65 4.32 10.24 -4.73
N VAL A 66 4.59 11.53 -4.91
CA VAL A 66 5.64 12.29 -4.20
C VAL A 66 4.97 13.17 -3.16
N VAL A 67 4.59 12.59 -2.03
CA VAL A 67 3.80 13.26 -0.97
C VAL A 67 4.65 13.79 0.19
N TRP A 68 5.98 13.72 0.07
CA TRP A 68 6.89 13.98 1.19
C TRP A 68 6.78 15.39 1.76
N ASP A 69 6.53 16.39 0.92
CA ASP A 69 6.44 17.78 1.37
C ASP A 69 5.14 18.04 2.14
N VAL A 70 4.02 17.53 1.61
CA VAL A 70 2.72 17.55 2.28
C VAL A 70 2.81 16.85 3.63
N ILE A 71 3.43 15.66 3.68
CA ILE A 71 3.62 14.91 4.93
C ILE A 71 4.55 15.65 5.89
N ALA A 72 5.65 16.23 5.43
CA ALA A 72 6.59 16.97 6.27
C ALA A 72 5.93 18.21 6.89
N ALA A 73 5.16 18.96 6.10
CA ALA A 73 4.40 20.10 6.58
C ALA A 73 3.31 19.69 7.58
N LEU A 74 2.52 18.65 7.28
CA LEU A 74 1.53 18.12 8.23
C LEU A 74 2.19 17.62 9.52
N MET A 75 3.38 17.01 9.46
CA MET A 75 4.13 16.61 10.66
C MET A 75 4.58 17.82 11.48
N ALA A 76 5.02 18.90 10.84
CA ALA A 76 5.39 20.14 11.53
C ALA A 76 4.16 20.76 12.23
N PHE A 77 3.02 20.83 11.53
CA PHE A 77 1.76 21.24 12.15
C PHE A 77 1.30 20.29 13.24
N LYS A 78 1.54 18.98 13.14
CA LYS A 78 1.16 18.01 14.18
C LYS A 78 1.90 18.26 15.49
N GLN A 79 3.13 18.79 15.44
CA GLN A 79 3.91 19.13 16.62
C GLN A 79 3.38 20.38 17.34
N SER A 80 2.92 21.39 16.59
CA SER A 80 2.48 22.68 17.13
C SER A 80 0.97 22.77 17.35
N SER A 81 0.17 22.14 16.48
CA SER A 81 -1.30 22.17 16.46
C SER A 81 -1.87 20.82 15.98
N PRO A 82 -1.89 19.79 16.84
CA PRO A 82 -2.38 18.46 16.48
C PRO A 82 -3.86 18.43 16.07
N LYS A 83 -4.71 19.25 16.72
CA LYS A 83 -6.14 19.35 16.38
C LYS A 83 -6.40 19.90 14.97
N TYR A 84 -5.55 20.83 14.51
CA TYR A 84 -5.64 21.35 13.15
C TYR A 84 -5.31 20.28 12.11
N VAL A 85 -4.32 19.42 12.39
CA VAL A 85 -3.99 18.29 11.50
C VAL A 85 -5.12 17.26 11.49
N GLU A 86 -5.69 16.93 12.64
CA GLU A 86 -6.86 16.04 12.75
C GLU A 86 -8.03 16.56 11.89
N HIS A 87 -8.31 17.86 11.99
CA HIS A 87 -9.34 18.53 11.18
C HIS A 87 -9.09 18.43 9.67
N ILE A 88 -7.85 18.66 9.21
CA ILE A 88 -7.49 18.48 7.80
C ILE A 88 -7.71 17.03 7.36
N LEU A 89 -7.26 16.06 8.16
CA LEU A 89 -7.40 14.64 7.83
C LEU A 89 -8.87 14.21 7.77
N ASN A 90 -9.71 14.72 8.67
CA ASN A 90 -11.14 14.47 8.65
C ASN A 90 -11.81 15.06 7.40
N LYS A 91 -11.52 16.33 7.07
CA LYS A 91 -12.02 16.96 5.84
C LYS A 91 -11.59 16.19 4.59
N TRP A 92 -10.34 15.75 4.56
CA TRP A 92 -9.78 14.93 3.49
C TRP A 92 -10.48 13.56 3.39
N LEU A 93 -10.69 12.84 4.50
CA LEU A 93 -11.40 11.57 4.47
C LEU A 93 -12.86 11.73 4.02
N VAL A 94 -13.56 12.76 4.51
CA VAL A 94 -14.96 13.03 4.15
C VAL A 94 -15.12 13.38 2.68
N SER A 95 -14.13 14.02 2.05
CA SER A 95 -14.20 14.37 0.62
C SER A 95 -14.34 13.15 -0.29
N TYR A 96 -13.78 11.99 0.10
CA TYR A 96 -13.89 10.74 -0.66
C TYR A 96 -15.09 9.88 -0.30
N LEU A 97 -15.62 10.03 0.91
CA LEU A 97 -16.73 9.19 1.41
C LEU A 97 -18.11 9.69 0.98
N GLY A 98 -18.22 10.93 0.49
CA GLY A 98 -19.48 11.54 0.10
C GLY A 98 -20.29 12.00 1.32
N SER A 99 -20.36 13.33 1.48
CA SER A 99 -21.16 14.11 2.46
C SER A 99 -21.57 13.39 3.76
N GLN A 100 -20.74 13.52 4.79
CA GLN A 100 -21.12 13.24 6.19
C GLN A 100 -20.57 14.36 7.09
N LEU A 101 -21.07 15.60 6.90
CA LEU A 101 -20.70 16.73 7.76
C LEU A 101 -21.13 16.44 9.21
N GLY A 102 -20.23 16.72 10.17
CA GLY A 102 -20.52 16.69 11.61
C GLY A 102 -20.26 15.37 12.36
N LEU A 103 -19.65 14.36 11.73
CA LEU A 103 -19.26 13.13 12.44
C LEU A 103 -17.98 13.33 13.27
N SER A 104 -17.88 12.63 14.41
CA SER A 104 -16.62 12.53 15.15
C SER A 104 -15.58 11.74 14.36
N THR A 105 -14.30 12.01 14.58
CA THR A 105 -13.18 11.33 13.92
C THR A 105 -13.29 9.80 14.01
N ALA A 106 -13.61 9.26 15.20
CA ALA A 106 -13.83 7.83 15.38
C ALA A 106 -14.92 7.26 14.44
N LYS A 107 -16.04 8.00 14.27
CA LYS A 107 -17.12 7.61 13.34
C LYS A 107 -16.68 7.72 11.89
N ILE A 108 -15.92 8.75 11.52
CA ILE A 108 -15.36 8.93 10.17
C ILE A 108 -14.45 7.75 9.82
N LEU A 109 -13.51 7.38 10.70
CA LEU A 109 -12.58 6.26 10.48
C LEU A 109 -13.31 4.92 10.34
N SER A 110 -14.27 4.67 11.23
CA SER A 110 -15.09 3.45 11.21
C SER A 110 -15.99 3.37 9.97
N HIS A 111 -16.44 4.53 9.47
CA HIS A 111 -17.17 4.59 8.21
C HIS A 111 -16.22 4.34 7.04
N ALA A 112 -15.06 5.01 7.00
CA ALA A 112 -14.08 4.90 5.93
C ALA A 112 -13.68 3.44 5.63
N SER A 113 -13.47 2.64 6.67
CA SER A 113 -13.10 1.21 6.53
C SER A 113 -14.13 0.39 5.75
N ARG A 114 -15.41 0.78 5.78
CA ARG A 114 -16.51 0.09 5.07
C ARG A 114 -16.60 0.43 3.59
N PHE A 115 -16.00 1.54 3.15
CA PHE A 115 -16.12 2.02 1.77
C PHE A 115 -14.82 1.85 0.96
N LEU A 116 -13.79 1.20 1.51
CA LEU A 116 -12.49 1.03 0.86
C LEU A 116 -12.58 0.36 -0.52
N SER A 117 -13.53 -0.54 -0.73
CA SER A 117 -13.74 -1.21 -2.03
C SER A 117 -14.23 -0.27 -3.15
N ASN A 118 -14.87 0.83 -2.78
CA ASN A 118 -15.40 1.84 -3.70
C ASN A 118 -14.41 2.97 -4.01
N ILE A 119 -13.27 2.97 -3.32
CA ILE A 119 -12.21 3.99 -3.41
C ILE A 119 -11.16 3.53 -4.42
N THR A 120 -10.51 4.46 -5.13
CA THR A 120 -9.46 4.14 -6.09
C THR A 120 -8.22 3.57 -5.42
N SER A 121 -7.44 2.75 -6.12
CA SER A 121 -6.20 2.20 -5.55
C SER A 121 -5.21 3.30 -5.16
N ARG A 122 -5.16 4.40 -5.91
CA ARG A 122 -4.31 5.55 -5.56
C ARG A 122 -4.70 6.21 -4.24
N GLN A 123 -5.98 6.38 -3.99
CA GLN A 123 -6.46 6.93 -2.72
C GLN A 123 -6.14 5.97 -1.56
N LEU A 124 -6.27 4.66 -1.75
CA LEU A 124 -5.83 3.66 -0.76
C LEU A 124 -4.32 3.74 -0.50
N HIS A 125 -3.51 3.94 -1.54
CA HIS A 125 -2.07 4.16 -1.41
C HIS A 125 -1.76 5.42 -0.60
N LEU A 126 -2.43 6.54 -0.91
CA LEU A 126 -2.27 7.80 -0.20
C LEU A 126 -2.68 7.69 1.27
N LEU A 127 -3.82 7.05 1.54
CA LEU A 127 -4.27 6.71 2.90
C LEU A 127 -3.19 5.94 3.67
N ASN A 128 -2.61 4.92 3.05
CA ASN A 128 -1.57 4.12 3.70
C ASN A 128 -0.29 4.91 3.97
N ILE A 129 0.07 5.86 3.10
CA ILE A 129 1.20 6.77 3.37
C ILE A 129 0.90 7.67 4.57
N ILE A 130 -0.27 8.32 4.58
CA ILE A 130 -0.67 9.22 5.67
C ILE A 130 -0.74 8.46 7.00
N SER A 131 -1.40 7.30 7.02
CA SER A 131 -1.49 6.48 8.24
C SER A 131 -0.11 6.10 8.75
N ARG A 132 0.83 5.67 7.89
CA ARG A 132 2.17 5.25 8.32
C ARG A 132 3.12 6.40 8.66
N ARG A 133 3.04 7.52 7.93
CA ARG A 133 4.04 8.60 7.97
C ARG A 133 3.61 9.84 8.71
N LEU A 134 2.34 9.98 9.03
CA LEU A 134 1.82 11.11 9.81
C LEU A 134 1.17 10.64 11.11
N VAL A 135 0.31 9.62 11.05
CA VAL A 135 -0.47 9.18 12.21
C VAL A 135 0.33 8.21 13.08
N LEU A 136 0.74 7.08 12.53
CA LEU A 136 1.37 5.94 13.23
C LEU A 136 2.90 6.04 13.28
N THR A 137 3.47 7.24 13.23
CA THR A 137 4.94 7.45 13.14
C THR A 137 5.73 6.90 14.31
N LYS A 138 5.11 6.82 15.50
CA LYS A 138 5.69 6.25 16.72
C LYS A 138 5.85 4.72 16.64
N LEU A 139 5.14 4.06 15.72
CA LEU A 139 5.19 2.60 15.57
C LEU A 139 6.23 2.18 14.52
N LYS A 140 7.08 1.22 14.90
CA LYS A 140 8.00 0.58 13.95
C LYS A 140 7.19 -0.18 12.89
N ALA A 141 7.65 -0.14 11.63
CA ALA A 141 6.95 -0.79 10.54
C ALA A 141 6.78 -2.30 10.76
N ASP A 142 7.76 -2.97 11.38
CA ASP A 142 7.64 -4.40 11.74
C ASP A 142 6.46 -4.69 12.67
N LYS A 143 6.17 -3.79 13.63
CA LYS A 143 5.02 -3.92 14.53
C LYS A 143 3.70 -3.73 13.79
N ILE A 144 3.66 -2.75 12.87
CA ILE A 144 2.48 -2.51 12.01
C ILE A 144 2.24 -3.73 11.12
N ASN A 145 3.29 -4.23 10.46
CA ASN A 145 3.20 -5.31 9.47
C ASN A 145 2.85 -6.66 10.13
N SER A 146 3.37 -6.94 11.33
CA SER A 146 3.12 -8.20 12.04
C SER A 146 1.69 -8.33 12.60
N LYS A 147 0.86 -7.28 12.48
CA LYS A 147 -0.48 -7.21 13.08
C LYS A 147 -0.48 -7.48 14.60
N GLN A 148 0.66 -7.32 15.28
CA GLN A 148 0.72 -7.52 16.72
C GLN A 148 -0.03 -6.37 17.40
N GLN A 149 -1.17 -6.71 18.01
CA GLN A 149 -2.06 -5.79 18.72
C GLN A 149 -1.51 -5.33 20.09
N ASN A 150 -0.24 -5.65 20.43
CA ASN A 150 0.37 -5.22 21.68
C ASN A 150 0.70 -3.73 21.61
N LEU A 151 -0.35 -2.91 21.80
CA LEU A 151 -0.32 -1.46 22.00
C LEU A 151 0.09 -1.09 23.44
N GLU A 152 0.48 -2.07 24.27
CA GLU A 152 1.01 -1.85 25.61
C GLU A 152 2.27 -0.96 25.55
N GLY A 153 2.13 0.27 26.04
CA GLY A 153 3.21 1.26 26.15
C GLY A 153 3.05 2.52 25.28
N LEU A 154 1.96 2.66 24.52
CA LEU A 154 1.59 3.96 23.94
C LEU A 154 0.82 4.77 24.99
N CYS A 155 1.37 5.92 25.41
CA CYS A 155 0.73 6.85 26.34
C CYS A 155 -0.75 7.05 26.01
N ASP A 156 -1.55 7.24 27.07
CA ASP A 156 -3.01 7.46 27.13
C ASP A 156 -3.58 8.63 26.30
N ALA A 157 -2.86 9.15 25.30
CA ALA A 157 -3.12 10.43 24.66
C ALA A 157 -3.74 10.36 23.25
N GLU A 158 -3.91 9.19 22.63
CA GLU A 158 -4.47 9.08 21.27
C GLU A 158 -5.48 7.92 21.17
N GLU A 159 -6.70 8.12 21.68
CA GLU A 159 -7.83 7.14 21.66
C GLU A 159 -8.14 6.57 20.26
N GLU A 160 -7.75 7.30 19.20
CA GLU A 160 -8.06 6.99 17.81
C GLU A 160 -6.99 6.16 17.10
N LEU A 161 -5.83 5.98 17.73
CA LEU A 161 -4.69 5.26 17.15
C LEU A 161 -5.03 3.80 16.77
N PRO A 162 -5.83 3.04 17.55
CA PRO A 162 -6.32 1.72 17.13
C PRO A 162 -7.20 1.76 15.88
N LEU A 163 -8.06 2.79 15.74
CA LEU A 163 -8.95 2.94 14.57
C LEU A 163 -8.16 3.25 13.31
N TRP A 164 -7.12 4.08 13.42
CA TRP A 164 -6.20 4.34 12.31
C TRP A 164 -5.39 3.10 11.91
N MET A 165 -4.98 2.28 12.88
CA MET A 165 -4.34 1.00 12.61
C MET A 165 -5.30 0.06 11.88
N GLU A 166 -6.54 -0.06 12.35
CA GLU A 166 -7.57 -0.89 11.71
C GLU A 166 -7.86 -0.44 10.26
N LEU A 167 -7.99 0.87 10.05
CA LEU A 167 -8.20 1.46 8.73
C LEU A 167 -7.03 1.15 7.79
N LEU A 168 -5.78 1.30 8.26
CA LEU A 168 -4.58 0.95 7.50
C LEU A 168 -4.56 -0.55 7.14
N LEU A 169 -4.81 -1.44 8.11
CA LEU A 169 -4.81 -2.88 7.87
C LEU A 169 -5.93 -3.31 6.91
N SER A 170 -7.08 -2.64 6.96
CA SER A 170 -8.21 -2.86 6.05
C SER A 170 -7.88 -2.38 4.64
N SER A 171 -7.26 -1.20 4.51
CA SER A 171 -6.80 -0.67 3.22
C SER A 171 -5.73 -1.56 2.57
N GLU A 172 -4.77 -2.05 3.35
CA GLU A 172 -3.75 -2.99 2.85
C GLU A 172 -4.34 -4.36 2.48
N ARG A 173 -5.40 -4.79 3.16
CA ARG A 173 -6.16 -6.00 2.77
C ARG A 173 -6.85 -5.77 1.42
N GLU A 174 -7.58 -4.69 1.25
CA GLU A 174 -8.26 -4.34 0.01
C GLU A 174 -7.28 -4.26 -1.18
N LEU A 175 -6.13 -3.60 -1.03
CA LEU A 175 -5.09 -3.58 -2.06
C LEU A 175 -4.53 -4.97 -2.39
N ARG A 176 -4.44 -5.85 -1.39
CA ARG A 176 -4.03 -7.25 -1.59
C ARG A 176 -5.12 -8.05 -2.30
N GLU A 177 -6.38 -7.85 -1.97
CA GLU A 177 -7.53 -8.44 -2.68
C GLU A 177 -7.53 -8.05 -4.16
N ARG A 178 -7.30 -6.76 -4.47
CA ARG A 178 -7.16 -6.28 -5.84
C ARG A 178 -6.02 -6.96 -6.60
N LEU A 179 -4.84 -7.06 -5.98
CA LEU A 179 -3.68 -7.72 -6.57
C LEU A 179 -3.93 -9.21 -6.85
N VAL A 180 -4.51 -9.93 -5.89
CA VAL A 180 -4.81 -11.36 -6.02
C VAL A 180 -5.92 -11.58 -7.02
N GLY A 181 -7.00 -10.81 -6.96
CA GLY A 181 -8.12 -10.88 -7.89
C GLY A 181 -7.66 -10.64 -9.32
N PHE A 182 -6.88 -9.58 -9.57
CA PHE A 182 -6.32 -9.33 -10.89
C PHE A 182 -5.43 -10.48 -11.37
N SER A 183 -4.56 -11.00 -10.49
CA SER A 183 -3.70 -12.13 -10.81
C SER A 183 -4.48 -13.38 -11.22
N PHE A 184 -5.53 -13.74 -10.47
CA PHE A 184 -6.39 -14.87 -10.78
C PHE A 184 -7.17 -14.66 -12.09
N SER A 185 -7.71 -13.48 -12.32
CA SER A 185 -8.42 -13.19 -13.58
C SER A 185 -7.51 -13.27 -14.80
N VAL A 186 -6.28 -12.75 -14.70
CA VAL A 186 -5.27 -12.90 -15.77
C VAL A 186 -4.96 -14.38 -16.03
N VAL A 187 -4.80 -15.19 -14.98
CA VAL A 187 -4.55 -16.64 -15.14
C VAL A 187 -5.72 -17.35 -15.83
N LEU A 188 -6.95 -17.06 -15.41
CA LEU A 188 -8.14 -17.66 -16.01
C LEU A 188 -8.25 -17.31 -17.51
N SER A 189 -8.00 -16.05 -17.87
CA SER A 189 -7.93 -15.62 -19.28
C SER A 189 -6.79 -16.30 -20.04
N LEU A 190 -5.60 -16.42 -19.43
CA LEU A 190 -4.47 -17.10 -20.06
C LEU A 190 -4.73 -18.58 -20.33
N VAL A 191 -5.51 -19.25 -19.48
CA VAL A 191 -5.80 -20.69 -19.61
C VAL A 191 -6.99 -20.96 -20.55
N SER A 192 -7.97 -20.05 -20.62
CA SER A 192 -9.14 -20.18 -21.50
C SER A 192 -8.82 -19.91 -22.97
N HIS A 193 -7.88 -19.02 -23.28
CA HIS A 193 -7.46 -18.74 -24.66
C HIS A 193 -6.41 -19.76 -25.16
N SER A 194 -6.80 -20.62 -26.11
CA SER A 194 -5.87 -21.51 -26.81
C SER A 194 -5.22 -20.81 -28.00
N LEU A 195 -4.23 -19.91 -27.83
CA LEU A 195 -3.59 -19.34 -29.03
C LEU A 195 -2.09 -19.04 -28.90
N THR A 196 -1.39 -19.57 -29.90
CA THR A 196 -0.20 -19.14 -30.65
C THR A 196 0.14 -17.64 -30.73
N ASN A 197 -0.57 -16.74 -30.05
CA ASN A 197 -0.33 -15.29 -30.02
C ASN A 197 0.43 -14.83 -28.76
N TYR A 198 1.24 -15.70 -28.16
CA TYR A 198 1.99 -15.41 -26.93
C TYR A 198 3.11 -14.35 -27.10
N CYS A 199 3.31 -13.80 -28.31
CA CYS A 199 4.35 -12.79 -28.55
C CYS A 199 3.93 -11.33 -28.28
N LYS A 200 2.86 -11.05 -27.51
CA LYS A 200 2.48 -9.65 -27.18
C LYS A 200 2.10 -9.36 -25.71
N PHE A 201 2.35 -10.25 -24.75
CA PHE A 201 2.38 -9.84 -23.33
C PHE A 201 3.78 -9.32 -23.00
N GLY A 202 4.00 -8.04 -23.28
CA GLY A 202 5.32 -7.45 -23.27
C GLY A 202 6.08 -7.54 -21.94
N TYR A 203 5.47 -7.37 -20.75
CA TYR A 203 6.31 -7.07 -19.57
C TYR A 203 5.83 -7.51 -18.17
N TRP A 204 4.70 -8.21 -17.99
CA TRP A 204 4.29 -8.74 -16.66
C TRP A 204 3.53 -10.07 -16.75
N HIS A 205 3.76 -10.96 -15.77
CA HIS A 205 2.99 -12.19 -15.56
C HIS A 205 2.73 -12.42 -14.05
N PRO A 206 1.60 -13.08 -13.69
CA PRO A 206 1.33 -13.45 -12.30
C PRO A 206 2.38 -14.42 -11.76
N VAL A 207 2.88 -14.17 -10.55
CA VAL A 207 3.83 -15.03 -9.84
C VAL A 207 3.35 -15.25 -8.41
N GLY A 208 3.57 -16.46 -7.87
CA GLY A 208 3.18 -16.81 -6.49
C GLY A 208 1.73 -17.23 -6.34
N LEU A 209 1.12 -17.79 -7.40
CA LEU A 209 -0.29 -18.20 -7.40
C LEU A 209 -0.65 -19.17 -6.28
N ALA A 210 0.23 -20.13 -5.98
CA ALA A 210 -0.01 -21.08 -4.89
C ALA A 210 -0.05 -20.37 -3.52
N GLN A 211 0.82 -19.39 -3.29
CA GLN A 211 0.82 -18.58 -2.07
C GLN A 211 -0.40 -17.66 -2.00
N MET A 212 -0.87 -17.14 -3.14
CA MET A 212 -2.12 -16.38 -3.21
C MET A 212 -3.34 -17.26 -2.90
N GLU A 213 -3.40 -18.50 -3.40
CA GLU A 213 -4.44 -19.48 -3.04
C GLU A 213 -4.43 -19.76 -1.54
N GLN A 214 -3.25 -20.02 -0.96
CA GLN A 214 -3.08 -20.22 0.49
C GLN A 214 -3.53 -19.01 1.29
N TRP A 215 -3.19 -17.80 0.84
CA TRP A 215 -3.64 -16.57 1.48
C TRP A 215 -5.17 -16.43 1.48
N VAL A 216 -5.83 -16.77 0.35
CA VAL A 216 -7.29 -16.79 0.26
C VAL A 216 -7.89 -17.79 1.23
N SER A 217 -7.33 -19.01 1.32
CA SER A 217 -7.79 -20.03 2.27
C SER A 217 -7.65 -19.57 3.73
N LEU A 218 -6.53 -18.94 4.10
CA LEU A 218 -6.30 -18.45 5.46
C LEU A 218 -7.19 -17.27 5.86
N ASN A 219 -7.72 -16.52 4.89
CA ASN A 219 -8.53 -15.32 5.14
C ASN A 219 -9.99 -15.50 4.72
N HIS A 220 -10.44 -16.73 4.46
CA HIS A 220 -11.69 -17.01 3.75
C HIS A 220 -12.89 -16.22 4.29
N ASP A 221 -13.08 -16.16 5.61
CA ASP A 221 -14.23 -15.50 6.24
C ASP A 221 -14.26 -13.98 6.06
N HIS A 222 -13.13 -13.36 5.73
CA HIS A 222 -12.97 -11.91 5.65
C HIS A 222 -12.87 -11.36 4.22
N LEU A 223 -12.93 -12.22 3.21
CA LEU A 223 -12.74 -11.83 1.80
C LEU A 223 -14.08 -11.60 1.10
N GLN A 224 -14.04 -10.76 0.06
CA GLN A 224 -15.20 -10.57 -0.82
C GLN A 224 -15.52 -11.85 -1.61
N ASP A 225 -16.81 -12.12 -1.84
CA ASP A 225 -17.27 -13.34 -2.49
C ASP A 225 -16.75 -13.50 -3.93
N HIS A 226 -16.55 -12.38 -4.64
CA HIS A 226 -15.96 -12.42 -5.98
C HIS A 226 -14.56 -13.05 -5.98
N LEU A 227 -13.72 -12.71 -4.99
CA LEU A 227 -12.37 -13.27 -4.89
C LEU A 227 -12.40 -14.77 -4.57
N LYS A 228 -13.35 -15.19 -3.73
CA LYS A 228 -13.56 -16.61 -3.41
C LYS A 228 -13.94 -17.42 -4.66
N LEU A 229 -14.80 -16.85 -5.51
CA LEU A 229 -15.19 -17.45 -6.78
C LEU A 229 -13.97 -17.59 -7.72
N LEU A 230 -13.20 -16.52 -7.90
CA LEU A 230 -11.96 -16.56 -8.71
C LEU A 230 -10.97 -17.61 -8.18
N ALA A 231 -10.76 -17.68 -6.87
CA ALA A 231 -9.89 -18.67 -6.26
C ALA A 231 -10.37 -20.11 -6.49
N SER A 232 -11.69 -20.34 -6.39
CA SER A 232 -12.31 -21.64 -6.68
C SER A 232 -12.12 -22.05 -8.14
N GLU A 233 -12.26 -21.10 -9.07
CA GLU A 233 -12.03 -21.35 -10.50
C GLU A 233 -10.56 -21.66 -10.81
N VAL A 234 -9.63 -20.88 -10.26
CA VAL A 234 -8.17 -21.16 -10.37
C VAL A 234 -7.80 -22.50 -9.74
N GLY A 235 -8.43 -22.85 -8.62
CA GLY A 235 -8.21 -24.13 -7.94
C GLY A 235 -8.61 -25.36 -8.76
N LYS A 236 -9.57 -25.21 -9.69
CA LYS A 236 -10.00 -26.28 -10.61
C LYS A 236 -9.08 -26.47 -11.81
N LEU A 237 -8.14 -25.54 -12.04
CA LEU A 237 -7.21 -25.64 -13.16
C LEU A 237 -6.16 -26.73 -12.92
N ASP A 238 -5.74 -27.38 -14.00
CA ASP A 238 -4.66 -28.36 -13.98
C ASP A 238 -3.34 -27.71 -13.51
N LYS A 239 -2.84 -28.18 -12.37
CA LYS A 239 -1.62 -27.67 -11.73
C LYS A 239 -0.38 -27.86 -12.60
N SER A 240 -0.34 -28.88 -13.46
CA SER A 240 0.76 -29.07 -14.41
C SER A 240 0.80 -27.96 -15.47
N ARG A 241 -0.38 -27.58 -16.00
CA ARG A 241 -0.52 -26.44 -16.93
C ARG A 241 -0.13 -25.13 -16.26
N LEU A 242 -0.57 -24.90 -15.01
CA LEU A 242 -0.20 -23.73 -14.24
C LEU A 242 1.31 -23.65 -13.97
N SER A 243 1.95 -24.78 -13.68
CA SER A 243 3.40 -24.85 -13.46
C SER A 243 4.17 -24.42 -14.71
N SER A 244 3.74 -24.90 -15.89
CA SER A 244 4.37 -24.56 -17.17
C SER A 244 4.17 -23.09 -17.60
N ARG A 245 3.09 -22.44 -17.17
CA ARG A 245 2.70 -21.10 -17.65
C ARG A 245 2.94 -19.97 -16.65
N CYS A 246 2.95 -20.26 -15.35
CA CYS A 246 2.94 -19.25 -14.29
C CYS A 246 3.82 -19.61 -13.09
N GLU A 247 4.80 -20.51 -13.26
CA GLU A 247 5.74 -20.91 -12.19
C GLU A 247 5.02 -21.37 -10.91
N TYR A 248 3.95 -22.14 -11.04
CA TYR A 248 3.16 -22.63 -9.90
C TYR A 248 4.01 -23.53 -9.00
N ALA A 249 4.29 -23.08 -7.77
CA ALA A 249 5.04 -23.83 -6.77
C ALA A 249 4.38 -23.69 -5.38
N ALA A 250 3.76 -24.77 -4.91
CA ALA A 250 3.06 -24.79 -3.61
C ALA A 250 4.02 -24.95 -2.42
N GLU A 251 5.15 -25.65 -2.63
CA GLU A 251 6.15 -25.89 -1.60
C GLU A 251 7.27 -24.86 -1.69
N GLU A 252 7.57 -24.22 -0.57
CA GLU A 252 8.66 -23.28 -0.44
C GLU A 252 9.76 -23.84 0.45
N HIS A 253 11.01 -23.52 0.12
CA HIS A 253 12.18 -24.03 0.82
C HIS A 253 13.05 -22.88 1.32
N CYS A 254 13.67 -23.08 2.47
CA CYS A 254 14.57 -22.12 3.08
C CYS A 254 15.84 -21.97 2.26
N SER A 255 16.22 -20.74 1.94
CA SER A 255 17.47 -20.47 1.20
C SER A 255 18.75 -20.80 1.98
N TYR A 256 18.65 -20.97 3.30
CA TYR A 256 19.81 -21.22 4.18
C TYR A 256 20.00 -22.70 4.53
N CYS A 257 18.92 -23.44 4.77
CA CYS A 257 18.99 -24.83 5.23
C CYS A 257 18.15 -25.81 4.41
N SER A 258 17.51 -25.35 3.32
CA SER A 258 16.64 -26.16 2.45
C SER A 258 15.44 -26.82 3.13
N ALA A 259 15.20 -26.56 4.42
CA ALA A 259 14.01 -27.04 5.12
C ALA A 259 12.74 -26.41 4.54
N SER A 260 11.61 -27.13 4.63
CA SER A 260 10.32 -26.63 4.16
C SER A 260 9.86 -25.39 4.96
N VAL A 261 9.18 -24.50 4.25
CA VAL A 261 8.67 -23.23 4.77
C VAL A 261 7.15 -23.21 4.59
N PRO A 262 6.36 -23.40 5.66
CA PRO A 262 4.91 -23.28 5.57
C PRO A 262 4.48 -21.83 5.30
N PHE A 263 3.31 -21.70 4.69
CA PHE A 263 2.67 -20.40 4.50
C PHE A 263 1.75 -20.08 5.68
N GLU A 264 2.21 -19.20 6.56
CA GLU A 264 1.47 -18.80 7.76
C GLU A 264 1.16 -17.29 7.78
N SER A 265 2.00 -16.49 7.11
CA SER A 265 1.88 -15.04 7.04
C SER A 265 2.35 -14.53 5.68
N THR A 266 1.87 -13.35 5.29
CA THR A 266 2.27 -12.66 4.04
C THR A 266 3.52 -11.81 4.19
N GLU A 267 4.01 -11.62 5.42
CA GLU A 267 5.11 -10.69 5.72
C GLU A 267 6.41 -11.43 6.06
N ALA A 268 6.32 -12.44 6.92
CA ALA A 268 7.44 -13.24 7.38
C ALA A 268 7.11 -14.73 7.31
N ALA A 269 8.14 -15.55 7.13
CA ALA A 269 8.05 -16.99 7.17
C ALA A 269 9.14 -17.56 8.08
N PHE A 270 8.89 -18.75 8.63
CA PHE A 270 9.87 -19.47 9.43
C PHE A 270 10.05 -20.86 8.82
N CYS A 271 11.29 -21.26 8.56
CA CYS A 271 11.52 -22.64 8.11
C CYS A 271 11.36 -23.62 9.27
N ARG A 272 10.97 -24.86 8.97
CA ARG A 272 10.86 -25.93 9.99
C ARG A 272 12.19 -26.33 10.64
N GLY A 273 13.31 -25.84 10.10
CA GLY A 273 14.65 -26.16 10.57
C GLY A 273 15.07 -27.59 10.20
N VAL A 274 16.34 -27.91 10.45
CA VAL A 274 16.82 -29.30 10.42
C VAL A 274 16.63 -29.85 11.83
N LYS A 275 16.03 -31.04 11.96
CA LYS A 275 15.96 -31.73 13.26
C LYS A 275 17.38 -32.12 13.65
N CYS A 276 17.94 -31.48 14.68
CA CYS A 276 19.18 -31.93 15.30
C CYS A 276 18.85 -32.94 16.41
N ASP A 277 19.74 -33.91 16.63
CA ASP A 277 19.57 -34.97 17.65
C ASP A 277 19.38 -34.41 19.08
N ASP A 278 19.81 -33.17 19.32
CA ASP A 278 19.70 -32.47 20.61
C ASP A 278 18.37 -31.69 20.81
N GLY A 279 17.40 -31.86 19.90
CA GLY A 279 16.02 -31.37 20.07
C GLY A 279 15.79 -29.86 19.86
N VAL A 280 16.82 -29.03 19.74
CA VAL A 280 16.69 -27.59 19.41
C VAL A 280 17.04 -27.35 17.94
N GLY A 281 16.06 -27.53 17.06
CA GLY A 281 16.21 -27.16 15.64
C GLY A 281 16.25 -25.64 15.47
N GLN A 282 17.28 -25.11 14.81
CA GLN A 282 17.34 -23.68 14.47
C GLN A 282 16.38 -23.38 13.30
N SER A 283 15.40 -22.51 13.53
CA SER A 283 14.51 -21.98 12.49
C SER A 283 15.02 -20.62 12.01
N HIS A 284 15.03 -20.43 10.69
CA HIS A 284 15.41 -19.18 10.06
C HIS A 284 14.16 -18.34 9.79
N LYS A 285 14.20 -17.06 10.18
CA LYS A 285 13.20 -16.06 9.78
C LYS A 285 13.51 -15.56 8.37
N LEU A 286 12.52 -15.63 7.49
CA LEU A 286 12.60 -15.25 6.08
C LEU A 286 11.58 -14.15 5.79
N GLY A 287 11.91 -13.21 4.91
CA GLY A 287 10.97 -12.22 4.41
C GLY A 287 10.16 -12.75 3.23
N ARG A 288 8.92 -12.30 3.06
CA ARG A 288 8.10 -12.60 1.88
C ARG A 288 7.99 -11.40 0.95
N CYS A 289 7.86 -11.69 -0.34
CA CYS A 289 7.66 -10.70 -1.38
C CYS A 289 6.26 -10.07 -1.23
N ALA A 290 6.21 -8.75 -1.12
CA ALA A 290 4.97 -7.97 -1.01
C ALA A 290 4.00 -8.18 -2.17
N VAL A 291 4.49 -8.65 -3.33
CA VAL A 291 3.70 -8.88 -4.55
C VAL A 291 3.30 -10.34 -4.71
N SER A 292 4.27 -11.27 -4.76
CA SER A 292 4.00 -12.69 -5.00
C SER A 292 3.70 -13.49 -3.74
N MET A 293 3.88 -12.89 -2.55
CA MET A 293 3.80 -13.56 -1.25
C MET A 293 4.78 -14.73 -1.04
N GLN A 294 5.64 -15.01 -2.02
CA GLN A 294 6.68 -16.03 -1.92
C GLN A 294 7.81 -15.59 -1.01
N VAL A 295 8.52 -16.55 -0.42
CA VAL A 295 9.79 -16.34 0.27
C VAL A 295 10.74 -15.60 -0.66
N CYS A 296 11.29 -14.50 -0.19
CA CYS A 296 12.26 -13.73 -0.95
C CYS A 296 13.57 -14.51 -1.13
N PRO A 297 14.19 -14.47 -2.32
CA PRO A 297 15.54 -14.98 -2.52
C PRO A 297 16.57 -14.15 -1.74
N THR A 298 17.79 -14.66 -1.65
CA THR A 298 18.95 -13.96 -1.06
C THR A 298 19.56 -12.89 -1.98
N THR A 299 19.04 -12.72 -3.19
CA THR A 299 19.51 -11.76 -4.19
C THR A 299 19.01 -10.34 -3.91
N PRO A 300 19.57 -9.29 -4.55
CA PRO A 300 19.12 -7.92 -4.35
C PRO A 300 17.62 -7.75 -4.58
N LEU A 301 16.93 -7.22 -3.56
CA LEU A 301 15.49 -7.02 -3.55
C LEU A 301 15.13 -5.55 -3.69
N TRP A 302 13.91 -5.31 -4.15
CA TRP A 302 13.27 -4.01 -4.04
C TRP A 302 12.76 -3.79 -2.61
N PHE A 303 12.95 -2.60 -2.08
CA PHE A 303 12.55 -2.23 -0.74
C PHE A 303 11.70 -0.96 -0.74
N CYS A 304 10.58 -1.00 -0.03
CA CYS A 304 9.75 0.19 0.18
C CYS A 304 10.21 0.92 1.43
N VAL A 305 10.69 2.14 1.29
CA VAL A 305 11.06 2.99 2.44
C VAL A 305 9.88 3.27 3.37
N CYS A 306 8.65 3.31 2.83
CA CYS A 306 7.43 3.65 3.56
C CYS A 306 6.84 2.45 4.34
N CYS A 307 6.59 1.33 3.66
CA CYS A 307 6.04 0.13 4.29
C CYS A 307 7.10 -0.75 4.95
N GLN A 308 8.38 -0.53 4.66
CA GLN A 308 9.51 -1.40 5.03
C GLN A 308 9.31 -2.86 4.59
N ARG A 309 8.69 -3.04 3.42
CA ARG A 309 8.45 -4.35 2.80
C ARG A 309 9.39 -4.58 1.63
N TRP A 310 9.69 -5.85 1.40
CA TRP A 310 10.53 -6.32 0.32
C TRP A 310 9.69 -6.84 -0.85
N ALA A 311 10.19 -6.70 -2.07
CA ALA A 311 9.59 -7.28 -3.26
C ALA A 311 10.68 -7.84 -4.18
N SER A 312 10.57 -9.12 -4.51
CA SER A 312 11.40 -9.77 -5.54
C SER A 312 10.77 -9.67 -6.94
N LYS A 313 9.47 -9.42 -7.02
CA LYS A 313 8.67 -9.26 -8.24
C LYS A 313 7.95 -7.91 -8.21
N LEU A 314 7.61 -7.37 -9.37
CA LEU A 314 6.91 -6.10 -9.48
C LEU A 314 5.40 -6.31 -9.65
N ALA A 315 4.62 -5.40 -9.08
CA ALA A 315 3.16 -5.40 -9.24
C ALA A 315 2.78 -4.90 -10.64
N PRO A 316 1.63 -5.36 -11.19
CA PRO A 316 1.14 -4.88 -12.48
C PRO A 316 0.73 -3.40 -12.37
N HIS A 317 0.97 -2.61 -13.42
CA HIS A 317 0.56 -1.20 -13.43
C HIS A 317 -0.93 -1.01 -13.14
N THR A 318 -1.78 -1.95 -13.60
CA THR A 318 -3.22 -1.95 -13.36
C THR A 318 -3.57 -1.81 -11.88
N LEU A 319 -2.79 -2.40 -10.96
CA LEU A 319 -3.03 -2.29 -9.52
C LEU A 319 -3.08 -0.82 -9.05
N PHE A 320 -2.30 0.06 -9.68
CA PHE A 320 -2.16 1.47 -9.32
C PHE A 320 -3.18 2.38 -10.02
N THR A 321 -3.98 1.85 -10.94
CA THR A 321 -4.95 2.62 -11.73
C THR A 321 -6.40 2.15 -11.57
N MET A 322 -6.65 1.10 -10.77
CA MET A 322 -8.01 0.61 -10.50
C MET A 322 -8.84 1.65 -9.77
N SER A 323 -10.04 1.92 -10.30
CA SER A 323 -10.99 2.88 -9.74
C SER A 323 -11.96 2.21 -8.76
N LYS A 324 -12.45 1.01 -9.07
CA LYS A 324 -13.38 0.22 -8.26
C LYS A 324 -13.09 -1.27 -8.38
N TYR A 325 -13.22 -1.99 -7.27
CA TYR A 325 -13.11 -3.45 -7.23
C TYR A 325 -14.44 -4.07 -6.78
N PRO A 326 -14.91 -5.17 -7.40
CA PRO A 326 -14.28 -5.96 -8.46
C PRO A 326 -14.62 -5.53 -9.91
N SER A 327 -15.44 -4.50 -10.10
CA SER A 327 -15.98 -4.14 -11.42
C SER A 327 -14.93 -3.85 -12.50
N ASP A 328 -13.79 -3.27 -12.15
CA ASP A 328 -12.74 -2.90 -13.12
C ASP A 328 -11.90 -4.08 -13.60
N ILE A 329 -11.98 -5.24 -12.94
CA ILE A 329 -11.20 -6.41 -13.32
C ILE A 329 -11.70 -6.97 -14.64
N LYS A 330 -13.02 -7.13 -14.78
CA LYS A 330 -13.63 -7.70 -15.99
C LYS A 330 -13.33 -6.85 -17.22
N SER A 331 -13.44 -5.53 -17.12
CA SER A 331 -13.14 -4.61 -18.21
C SER A 331 -11.65 -4.60 -18.60
N SER A 332 -10.75 -4.80 -17.63
CA SER A 332 -9.30 -4.84 -17.90
C SER A 332 -8.86 -6.12 -18.62
N THR A 333 -9.48 -7.27 -18.32
CA THR A 333 -9.13 -8.57 -18.91
C THR A 333 -9.75 -8.80 -20.28
N ASP A 334 -10.86 -8.13 -20.60
CA ASP A 334 -11.57 -8.27 -21.89
C ASP A 334 -10.93 -7.44 -23.03
N SER A 335 -10.02 -6.51 -22.69
CA SER A 335 -9.30 -5.72 -23.70
C SER A 335 -8.14 -6.52 -24.30
N SER A 336 -8.21 -6.79 -25.60
CA SER A 336 -7.27 -7.63 -26.35
C SER A 336 -5.85 -7.06 -26.55
N THR A 337 -5.51 -5.95 -25.86
CA THR A 337 -4.24 -5.20 -26.01
C THR A 337 -3.69 -4.67 -24.68
N LEU A 338 -3.86 -5.42 -23.58
CA LEU A 338 -3.31 -5.00 -22.29
C LEU A 338 -1.78 -5.15 -22.26
N GLU A 339 -1.06 -4.14 -22.75
CA GLU A 339 0.38 -3.99 -22.47
C GLU A 339 0.56 -3.63 -20.99
N VAL A 340 0.72 -4.66 -20.14
CA VAL A 340 0.98 -4.47 -18.71
C VAL A 340 2.46 -4.21 -18.50
N PHE A 341 2.81 -2.94 -18.38
CA PHE A 341 4.15 -2.53 -17.95
C PHE A 341 4.29 -2.66 -16.43
N THR A 342 5.53 -2.80 -15.98
CA THR A 342 5.87 -2.77 -14.55
C THR A 342 6.68 -1.53 -14.24
N ILE A 343 6.27 -0.84 -13.17
CA ILE A 343 7.05 0.21 -12.53
C ILE A 343 7.33 -0.31 -11.12
N PRO A 344 8.54 -0.11 -10.56
CA PRO A 344 8.86 -0.65 -9.24
C PRO A 344 8.19 0.18 -8.14
N PHE A 345 6.86 0.19 -8.09
CA PHE A 345 6.06 0.81 -7.05
C PHE A 345 5.67 -0.21 -5.98
N CYS A 346 5.60 0.24 -4.73
CA CYS A 346 5.14 -0.58 -3.64
C CYS A 346 3.63 -0.86 -3.79
N PRO A 347 3.16 -2.11 -3.76
CA PRO A 347 1.74 -2.43 -3.94
C PRO A 347 0.83 -1.84 -2.85
N PHE A 348 1.40 -1.49 -1.68
CA PHE A 348 0.63 -1.01 -0.52
C PHE A 348 0.61 0.51 -0.35
N CYS A 349 1.59 1.23 -0.90
CA CYS A 349 1.65 2.68 -0.73
C CYS A 349 2.01 3.44 -2.01
N GLY A 350 2.16 2.75 -3.15
CA GLY A 350 2.43 3.36 -4.45
C GLY A 350 3.77 4.13 -4.59
N ILE A 351 4.57 4.21 -3.53
CA ILE A 351 5.89 4.85 -3.54
C ILE A 351 6.88 3.97 -4.32
N LEU A 352 7.77 4.63 -5.08
CA LEU A 352 8.87 3.99 -5.79
C LEU A 352 9.78 3.21 -4.82
N LEU A 353 9.92 1.92 -5.10
CA LEU A 353 10.81 1.01 -4.42
C LEU A 353 12.27 1.34 -4.75
N GLN A 354 13.14 1.13 -3.78
CA GLN A 354 14.58 1.31 -3.92
C GLN A 354 15.26 -0.06 -4.00
N ARG A 355 16.28 -0.20 -4.84
CA ARG A 355 17.19 -1.34 -4.72
C ARG A 355 18.16 -1.05 -3.60
N LEU A 356 18.13 -1.86 -2.55
CA LEU A 356 19.21 -1.85 -1.56
C LEU A 356 20.41 -2.54 -2.20
N GLN A 357 21.27 -1.75 -2.84
CA GLN A 357 22.62 -2.22 -3.12
C GLN A 357 23.40 -2.20 -1.80
N PRO A 358 24.17 -3.25 -1.49
CA PRO A 358 25.14 -3.20 -0.41
C PRO A 358 26.03 -1.97 -0.58
N GLU A 359 26.26 -1.22 0.49
CA GLU A 359 27.01 0.05 0.45
C GLU A 359 28.40 -0.11 -0.18
N PHE A 360 29.01 -1.31 -0.12
CA PHE A 360 30.30 -1.61 -0.74
C PHE A 360 30.28 -1.72 -2.29
N LEU A 361 29.10 -1.80 -2.92
CA LEU A 361 28.94 -1.78 -4.38
C LEU A 361 28.63 -0.36 -4.92
N LEU A 362 28.40 0.61 -4.04
CA LEU A 362 28.28 2.01 -4.42
C LEU A 362 29.69 2.56 -4.64
N SER A 363 30.17 2.50 -5.89
CA SER A 363 31.36 3.22 -6.31
C SER A 363 31.21 4.70 -5.93
N ALA A 364 32.21 5.28 -5.27
CA ALA A 364 32.28 6.71 -4.97
C ALA A 364 32.49 7.58 -6.22
N SER A 365 32.57 6.99 -7.43
CA SER A 365 32.66 7.75 -8.67
C SER A 365 31.28 8.18 -9.15
N PRO A 366 31.04 9.49 -9.35
CA PRO A 366 29.81 9.97 -9.96
C PRO A 366 29.71 9.47 -11.40
N VAL A 367 28.55 8.92 -11.77
CA VAL A 367 28.15 8.69 -13.17
C VAL A 367 27.61 9.99 -13.74
#